data_AF-A0A3L6RGU7-F1
#
_entry.id   AF-A0A3L6RGU7-F1
#
_cell.length_a   1.000
_cell.length_b   1.000
_cell.length_c   1.000
_cell.angle_alpha   90.00
_cell.angle_beta   90.00
_cell.angle_gamma   90.00
#
_symmetry.space_group_name_H-M   'P 1'
#
loop_
_entity.id
_entity.type
_entity.pdbx_description
1 polymer ?
#
loop_
_entity_poly.entity_id
_entity_poly.type
_entity_poly.pdbx_seq_one_letter_code
_entity_poly.pdbx_strand_id
1 'polypeptide(L)'
;MEFNPRVYHFFRWKFGEAKWERITSLGGCTLFLTDDHFVGCLGPDHNGIQGDSMYITEYTVGDWYEYSMIDGSFNRFVAEYPGLAVPLAICPLIWVLPSMS
;
A
#
# COMPACT_ATOMS: atom_id res chain seq x y z
N MET A 1 -7.17 -14.30 18.71
CA MET A 1 -6.18 -13.66 17.81
C MET A 1 -5.77 -12.36 18.49
N GLU A 2 -4.50 -12.22 18.86
CA GLU A 2 -4.01 -10.96 19.42
C GLU A 2 -3.92 -9.89 18.32
N PHE A 3 -4.26 -8.66 18.68
CA PHE A 3 -4.21 -7.50 17.80
C PHE A 3 -2.80 -6.91 17.89
N ASN A 4 -2.05 -6.90 16.78
CA ASN A 4 -0.73 -6.29 16.73
C ASN A 4 -0.89 -4.88 16.14
N PRO A 5 -0.74 -3.81 16.95
CA PRO A 5 -0.96 -2.44 16.47
C PRO A 5 0.05 -1.98 15.41
N ARG A 6 1.09 -2.77 15.13
CA ARG A 6 2.09 -2.51 14.08
C ARG A 6 1.78 -3.21 12.76
N VAL A 7 0.64 -3.87 12.66
CA VAL A 7 0.25 -4.70 11.51
C VAL A 7 -1.11 -4.23 11.04
N TYR A 8 -1.26 -4.05 9.72
CA TYR A 8 -2.56 -3.70 9.16
C TYR A 8 -3.52 -4.89 9.27
N HIS A 9 -4.74 -4.60 9.73
CA HIS A 9 -5.79 -5.60 9.90
C HIS A 9 -6.91 -5.34 8.90
N PHE A 10 -7.10 -6.27 7.99
CA PHE A 10 -8.08 -6.15 6.91
C PHE A 10 -9.38 -6.84 7.28
N PHE A 11 -10.48 -6.17 6.99
CA PHE A 11 -11.82 -6.68 7.25
C PHE A 11 -12.69 -6.50 6.01
N ARG A 12 -13.45 -7.54 5.68
CA ARG A 12 -14.49 -7.50 4.66
C ARG A 12 -15.85 -7.38 5.34
N TRP A 13 -16.67 -6.45 4.86
CA TRP A 13 -18.07 -6.35 5.29
C TRP A 13 -18.89 -7.50 4.71
N LYS A 14 -19.58 -8.25 5.57
CA LYS A 14 -20.58 -9.26 5.16
C LYS A 14 -21.98 -8.65 5.21
N PHE A 15 -22.46 -8.16 4.08
CA PHE A 15 -23.77 -7.49 3.96
C PHE A 15 -24.93 -8.33 4.51
N GLY A 16 -24.96 -9.64 4.27
CA GLY A 16 -26.05 -10.52 4.74
C GLY A 16 -26.05 -10.82 6.25
N GLU A 17 -24.93 -10.55 6.93
CA GLU A 17 -24.74 -10.88 8.34
C GLU A 17 -24.50 -9.64 9.21
N ALA A 18 -24.50 -8.45 8.59
CA ALA A 18 -24.20 -7.16 9.22
C ALA A 18 -22.94 -7.19 10.12
N LYS A 19 -21.89 -7.89 9.67
CA LYS A 19 -20.66 -8.08 10.44
C LYS A 19 -19.40 -7.91 9.60
N TRP A 20 -18.31 -7.54 10.27
CA TRP A 20 -16.98 -7.54 9.70
C TRP A 20 -16.32 -8.91 9.86
N GLU A 21 -15.75 -9.44 8.79
CA GLU A 21 -14.92 -10.65 8.80
C GLU A 21 -13.48 -10.27 8.54
N ARG A 22 -12.57 -10.67 9.42
CA ARG A 22 -11.13 -10.48 9.19
C ARG A 22 -10.70 -11.33 8.00
N ILE A 23 -9.99 -10.71 7.06
CA ILE A 23 -9.39 -11.37 5.91
C ILE A 23 -7.87 -11.31 6.00
N THR A 24 -7.21 -12.30 5.41
CA THR A 24 -5.74 -12.38 5.32
C THR A 24 -5.25 -12.38 3.87
N SER A 25 -6.17 -12.26 2.91
CA SER A 25 -5.91 -12.20 1.48
C SER A 25 -7.00 -11.32 0.84
N LEU A 26 -6.58 -10.55 -0.16
CA LEU A 26 -7.38 -9.74 -1.06
C LEU A 26 -7.65 -10.49 -2.38
N GLY A 27 -7.38 -11.80 -2.41
CA GLY A 27 -7.50 -12.62 -3.62
C GLY A 27 -6.41 -12.32 -4.64
N GLY A 28 -5.21 -11.96 -4.17
CA GLY A 28 -4.09 -11.53 -4.99
C GLY A 28 -4.16 -10.07 -5.45
N CYS A 29 -5.22 -9.33 -5.11
CA CYS A 29 -5.29 -7.91 -5.43
C CYS A 29 -4.29 -7.08 -4.62
N THR A 30 -3.95 -5.91 -5.15
CA THR A 30 -3.05 -4.94 -4.53
C THR A 30 -3.81 -3.64 -4.27
N LEU A 31 -3.58 -3.01 -3.11
CA LEU A 31 -4.17 -1.72 -2.76
C LEU A 31 -3.13 -0.59 -2.85
N PHE A 32 -3.58 0.59 -3.24
CA PHE A 32 -2.79 1.81 -3.23
C PHE A 32 -3.40 2.81 -2.26
N LEU A 33 -2.57 3.34 -1.36
CA LEU A 33 -2.94 4.35 -0.39
C LEU A 33 -2.02 5.57 -0.52
N THR A 34 -2.59 6.76 -0.35
CA THR A 34 -1.84 8.00 -0.15
C THR A 34 -2.30 8.64 1.13
N ASP A 35 -1.36 8.98 2.02
CA ASP A 35 -1.66 9.67 3.28
C ASP A 35 -2.82 9.01 4.06
N ASP A 36 -2.78 7.68 4.17
CA ASP A 36 -3.82 6.83 4.79
C ASP A 36 -5.19 6.77 4.06
N HIS A 37 -5.31 7.36 2.87
CA HIS A 37 -6.52 7.33 2.06
C HIS A 37 -6.42 6.31 0.93
N PHE A 38 -7.48 5.52 0.74
CA PHE A 38 -7.60 4.60 -0.40
C PHE A 38 -7.71 5.38 -1.71
N VAL A 39 -6.87 5.03 -2.69
CA VAL A 39 -6.88 5.69 -4.01
C VAL A 39 -7.10 4.74 -5.17
N GLY A 40 -6.87 3.43 -4.99
CA GLY A 40 -7.10 2.47 -6.04
C GLY A 40 -6.68 1.05 -5.70
N CYS A 41 -7.01 0.13 -6.59
CA CYS A 41 -6.56 -1.26 -6.51
C CYS A 41 -6.22 -1.81 -7.89
N LEU A 42 -5.39 -2.85 -7.91
CA LEU A 42 -5.09 -3.65 -9.09
C LEU A 42 -5.49 -5.11 -8.83
N GLY A 43 -5.88 -5.79 -9.90
CA GLY A 43 -6.18 -7.21 -9.87
C GLY A 43 -4.91 -8.07 -9.70
N PRO A 44 -5.07 -9.40 -9.60
CA PRO A 44 -3.95 -10.32 -9.36
C PRO A 44 -3.00 -10.53 -10.55
N ASP A 45 -3.34 -10.03 -11.74
CA ASP A 45 -2.68 -10.39 -13.00
C ASP A 45 -1.66 -9.35 -13.51
N HIS A 46 -1.00 -8.62 -12.59
CA HIS A 46 0.00 -7.61 -12.93
C HIS A 46 1.40 -8.06 -12.51
N ASN A 47 2.30 -8.32 -13.47
CA ASN A 47 3.67 -8.69 -13.11
C ASN A 47 4.42 -7.50 -12.51
N GLY A 48 5.38 -7.81 -11.65
CA GLY A 48 6.23 -6.83 -10.97
C GLY A 48 5.55 -6.10 -9.79
N ILE A 49 4.30 -6.46 -9.48
CA ILE A 49 3.58 -6.02 -8.29
C ILE A 49 3.30 -7.23 -7.41
N GLN A 50 3.52 -7.09 -6.11
CA GLN A 50 3.15 -8.13 -5.17
C GLN A 50 1.63 -8.14 -4.96
N GLY A 51 0.97 -9.27 -5.20
CA GLY A 51 -0.43 -9.48 -4.83
C GLY A 51 -0.62 -9.60 -3.32
N ASP A 52 -1.84 -9.42 -2.83
CA ASP A 52 -2.14 -9.44 -1.39
C ASP A 52 -1.27 -8.45 -0.60
N SER A 53 -1.11 -7.24 -1.14
CA SER A 53 -0.26 -6.22 -0.57
C SER A 53 -0.86 -4.82 -0.64
N MET A 54 -0.20 -3.88 0.02
CA MET A 54 -0.58 -2.48 0.09
C MET A 54 0.65 -1.61 -0.21
N TYR A 55 0.53 -0.74 -1.19
CA TYR A 55 1.53 0.26 -1.55
C TYR A 55 1.09 1.59 -0.96
N ILE A 56 1.97 2.22 -0.17
CA ILE A 56 1.66 3.42 0.59
C ILE A 56 2.65 4.50 0.19
N THR A 57 2.14 5.67 -0.16
CA THR A 57 2.92 6.90 -0.23
C THR A 57 2.50 7.81 0.92
N GLU A 58 3.49 8.43 1.58
CA GLU A 58 3.27 9.41 2.64
C GLU A 58 3.72 10.80 2.15
N TYR A 59 3.43 11.85 2.91
CA TYR A 59 3.97 13.21 2.74
C TYR A 59 5.52 13.32 2.83
N THR A 60 6.27 12.24 2.71
CA THR A 60 7.74 12.23 2.72
C THR A 60 8.30 12.10 1.29
N VAL A 61 9.37 12.84 1.00
CA VAL A 61 9.90 12.92 -0.37
C VAL A 61 10.59 11.62 -0.75
N GLY A 62 10.12 11.01 -1.83
CA GLY A 62 10.78 9.88 -2.48
C GLY A 62 10.64 8.55 -1.75
N ASP A 63 9.95 8.50 -0.62
CA ASP A 63 9.65 7.24 0.06
C ASP A 63 8.33 6.66 -0.42
N TRP A 64 8.30 5.35 -0.61
CA TRP A 64 7.08 4.58 -0.66
C TRP A 64 7.26 3.27 0.11
N TYR A 65 6.16 2.68 0.54
CA TYR A 65 6.17 1.49 1.37
C TYR A 65 5.34 0.37 0.77
N GLU A 66 5.83 -0.86 0.93
CA GLU A 66 5.10 -2.07 0.61
C GLU A 66 4.78 -2.81 1.90
N TYR A 67 3.50 -3.03 2.15
CA TYR A 67 3.04 -3.92 3.19
C TYR A 67 2.48 -5.20 2.59
N SER A 68 3.06 -6.34 2.96
CA SER A 68 2.59 -7.67 2.56
C SER A 68 1.60 -8.19 3.60
N MET A 69 0.40 -8.58 3.18
CA MET A 69 -0.53 -9.25 4.10
C MET A 69 -0.20 -10.73 4.32
N ILE A 70 0.65 -11.32 3.48
CA ILE A 70 0.99 -12.75 3.51
C ILE A 70 1.81 -13.06 4.77
N ASP A 71 2.83 -12.26 5.02
CA ASP A 71 3.78 -12.42 6.12
C ASP A 71 3.85 -11.21 7.06
N GLY A 72 3.14 -10.12 6.73
CA GLY A 72 3.15 -8.89 7.52
C GLY A 72 4.40 -8.04 7.32
N SER A 73 5.23 -8.30 6.30
CA SER A 73 6.42 -7.49 6.04
C SER A 73 6.05 -6.05 5.70
N PHE A 74 6.85 -5.09 6.17
CA PHE A 74 6.69 -3.68 5.87
C PHE A 74 8.02 -3.13 5.34
N ASN A 75 8.14 -3.02 4.02
CA ASN A 75 9.36 -2.64 3.33
C ASN A 75 9.28 -1.16 2.93
N ARG A 76 10.34 -0.39 3.18
CA ARG A 76 10.48 0.99 2.71
C ARG A 76 11.39 1.01 1.50
N PHE A 77 10.98 1.76 0.48
CA PHE A 77 11.73 2.00 -0.74
C PHE A 77 11.96 3.50 -0.89
N VAL A 78 13.19 3.87 -1.22
CA VAL A 78 13.57 5.26 -1.49
C VAL A 78 13.85 5.39 -2.98
N ALA A 79 13.02 6.15 -3.67
CA ALA A 79 13.17 6.46 -5.08
C ALA A 79 14.08 7.69 -5.26
N GLU A 80 15.10 7.54 -6.10
CA GLU A 80 15.88 8.68 -6.58
C GLU A 80 15.02 9.52 -7.53
N TYR A 81 14.74 10.76 -7.16
CA TYR A 81 13.99 11.68 -8.02
C TYR A 81 14.96 12.46 -8.95
N PRO A 82 14.88 12.28 -10.28
CA PRO A 82 15.70 13.05 -11.20
C PRO A 82 15.26 14.53 -11.20
N GLY A 83 16.19 15.45 -10.91
CA GLY A 83 15.93 16.90 -10.88
C GLY A 83 15.87 17.55 -9.49
N LEU A 84 16.53 16.95 -8.50
CA LEU A 84 16.62 17.30 -7.07
C LEU A 84 17.28 18.68 -6.74
N ALA A 85 17.07 19.70 -7.58
CA ALA A 85 17.67 21.03 -7.43
C ALA A 85 16.84 22.03 -6.60
N VAL A 86 15.64 21.67 -6.15
CA VAL A 86 14.76 22.58 -5.40
C VAL A 86 14.71 22.18 -3.93
N PRO A 87 14.96 23.11 -2.98
CA PRO A 87 14.70 22.87 -1.57
C PRO A 87 13.18 22.83 -1.38
N LEU A 88 12.62 21.62 -1.38
CA LEU A 88 11.17 21.42 -1.38
C LEU A 88 10.63 21.59 0.03
N ALA A 89 10.37 22.86 0.40
CA ALA A 89 9.44 23.20 1.48
C ALA A 89 7.99 22.77 1.17
N ILE A 90 7.74 22.28 -0.06
CA ILE A 90 6.48 21.75 -0.54
C ILE A 90 6.81 20.39 -1.15
N CYS A 91 6.39 19.30 -0.52
CA CYS A 91 6.53 17.97 -1.09
C CYS A 91 5.82 17.95 -2.46
N PRO A 92 6.51 17.64 -3.56
CA PRO A 92 5.85 17.48 -4.84
C PRO A 92 4.92 16.27 -4.73
N LEU A 93 3.73 16.37 -5.34
CA LEU A 93 2.73 15.31 -5.44
C LEU A 93 3.27 14.16 -6.33
N ILE A 94 4.31 13.48 -5.85
CA ILE A 94 5.00 12.40 -6.57
C ILE A 94 4.30 11.10 -6.26
N TRP A 95 3.96 10.38 -7.33
CA TRP A 95 3.47 9.02 -7.27
C TRP A 95 4.57 8.09 -7.76
N VAL A 96 5.10 7.26 -6.87
CA VAL A 96 6.00 6.17 -7.23
C VAL A 96 5.16 4.90 -7.31
N LEU A 97 5.10 4.30 -8.49
CA LEU A 97 4.38 3.05 -8.72
C LEU A 97 5.39 1.91 -8.84
N PRO A 98 5.06 0.71 -8.33
CA PRO A 98 5.83 -0.49 -8.62
C PRO A 98 5.88 -0.74 -10.13
N SER A 99 6.88 -1.50 -10.58
CA SER A 99 7.01 -1.86 -12.00
C SER A 99 5.81 -2.74 -12.40
N MET A 100 4.95 -2.25 -13.29
CA MET A 100 3.71 -2.96 -13.71
C MET A 100 3.84 -3.64 -15.08
N SER A 101 5.04 -4.14 -15.42
CA SER A 101 5.44 -4.57 -16.77
C SER A 101 4.80 -5.86 -17.25
#